data_AF-A0A534Y9K2-F1
#
_entry.id   AF-A0A534Y9K2-F1
#
_cell.length_a   1.000
_cell.length_b   1.000
_cell.length_c   1.000
_cell.angle_alpha   90.00
_cell.angle_beta   90.00
_cell.angle_gamma   90.00
#
_symmetry.space_group_name_H-M   'P 1'
#
loop_
_entity.id
_entity.type
_entity.pdbx_description
1 polymer ?
#
loop_
_entity_poly.entity_id
_entity_poly.type
_entity_poly.pdbx_seq_one_letter_code
_entity_poly.pdbx_strand_id
1 'polypeptide(L)'
;MPVVPWVGRPERGRLAVPASNQPRRRLMEKLALSFAAVALVSGAAQAATPAYPDNPDVIWKGNFEGGAASLSGNCSYGDNGWCNEQSIRPQQIQVVDDPVFEGHHAVRFEVKYGDAYKTYSDERSILTPPLQMWEDEGNERWYRWQVMWPQDYVGSYPKWDQLGTPSARSPGGSIVEWHHSNGGTETGSAPLYFRGGDKFIEICLVDQATSACRETISLTELVRGHWHDFVMHAKWSSDPSIGYLEIWIDGVNVLPKHIGSNKYPGMQNYLAIGLYRNAHIGDPNLLYPDGTHVYGTDGAPGVAYVDGFIAGKTHDSVVPPGTLADPTSAGSASGTAAPTNPGEPNSTTPVSRAGIGFPQSGCSSSGFQSAWLALPLFGLFALRRRRLAA
;
A
#
# COMPACT_ATOMS: atom_id res chain seq x y z
N MET A 1 -65.73 14.76 -16.07
CA MET A 1 -66.88 14.60 -16.99
C MET A 1 -66.38 14.79 -18.42
N PRO A 2 -66.83 14.01 -19.41
CA PRO A 2 -67.39 12.64 -19.33
C PRO A 2 -66.75 11.75 -20.46
N VAL A 3 -67.00 10.46 -20.71
CA VAL A 3 -68.02 9.45 -20.41
C VAL A 3 -67.33 8.06 -20.47
N VAL A 4 -67.71 7.14 -19.59
CA VAL A 4 -67.57 5.66 -19.72
C VAL A 4 -68.99 5.10 -19.92
N PRO A 5 -69.23 4.02 -20.70
CA PRO A 5 -69.56 2.71 -20.10
C PRO A 5 -69.03 1.51 -20.93
N TRP A 6 -68.42 0.44 -20.37
CA TRP A 6 -68.94 -0.72 -19.61
C TRP A 6 -69.82 -1.75 -20.38
N VAL A 7 -69.55 -3.04 -20.09
CA VAL A 7 -70.31 -4.30 -20.33
C VAL A 7 -70.10 -4.97 -21.72
N GLY A 8 -69.80 -6.26 -21.89
CA GLY A 8 -69.74 -7.39 -20.96
C GLY A 8 -69.28 -8.70 -21.65
N ARG A 9 -69.07 -9.74 -20.83
CA ARG A 9 -69.03 -11.16 -21.25
C ARG A 9 -70.45 -11.75 -21.22
N PRO A 10 -70.71 -12.84 -21.95
CA PRO A 10 -70.87 -14.13 -21.25
C PRO A 10 -70.28 -15.35 -21.97
N GLU A 11 -70.11 -16.42 -21.17
CA GLU A 11 -69.61 -17.75 -21.48
C GLU A 11 -70.57 -18.60 -22.35
N ARG A 12 -70.02 -19.60 -23.07
CA ARG A 12 -70.24 -21.07 -22.84
C ARG A 12 -69.82 -21.90 -24.05
N GLY A 13 -69.12 -23.00 -23.81
CA GLY A 13 -68.87 -24.04 -24.80
C GLY A 13 -67.99 -25.18 -24.27
N ARG A 14 -68.60 -26.09 -23.50
CA ARG A 14 -68.01 -27.33 -22.99
C ARG A 14 -67.60 -28.26 -24.14
N LEU A 15 -66.50 -28.98 -23.98
CA LEU A 15 -66.39 -30.40 -24.36
C LEU A 15 -65.51 -31.14 -23.34
N ALA A 16 -65.90 -32.38 -23.06
CA ALA A 16 -65.53 -33.18 -21.90
C ALA A 16 -64.43 -34.22 -22.22
N VAL A 17 -63.57 -34.43 -21.21
CA VAL A 17 -62.78 -35.58 -20.70
C VAL A 17 -62.61 -36.86 -21.57
N PRO A 18 -61.50 -37.62 -21.41
CA PRO A 18 -61.47 -38.62 -20.32
C PRO A 18 -60.18 -38.65 -19.50
N ALA A 19 -60.35 -39.08 -18.25
CA ALA A 19 -59.34 -39.29 -17.24
C ALA A 19 -58.50 -40.53 -17.52
N SER A 20 -57.22 -40.50 -17.15
CA SER A 20 -56.44 -41.71 -16.89
C SER A 20 -55.54 -41.51 -15.67
N ASN A 21 -55.32 -42.63 -14.99
CA ASN A 21 -54.91 -42.81 -13.60
C ASN A 21 -53.39 -42.75 -13.35
N GLN A 22 -53.03 -42.18 -12.18
CA GLN A 22 -51.88 -42.53 -11.31
C GLN A 22 -50.45 -42.13 -11.75
N PRO A 23 -49.43 -42.06 -10.84
CA PRO A 23 -49.44 -42.00 -9.37
C PRO A 23 -48.66 -40.80 -8.78
N ARG A 24 -48.93 -40.52 -7.50
CA ARG A 24 -48.25 -39.54 -6.64
C ARG A 24 -46.72 -39.68 -6.68
N ARG A 25 -46.01 -38.65 -7.15
CA ARG A 25 -44.60 -38.42 -6.78
C ARG A 25 -44.53 -37.34 -5.71
N ARG A 26 -44.08 -37.75 -4.51
CA ARG A 26 -43.77 -36.88 -3.38
C ARG A 26 -42.69 -35.88 -3.79
N LEU A 27 -43.03 -34.60 -3.75
CA LEU A 27 -42.07 -33.51 -3.80
C LEU A 27 -41.39 -33.46 -2.41
N MET A 28 -40.15 -33.92 -2.31
CA MET A 28 -39.30 -33.58 -1.17
C MET A 28 -38.60 -32.28 -1.51
N GLU A 29 -39.10 -31.18 -0.96
CA GLU A 29 -38.34 -29.95 -0.77
C GLU A 29 -37.12 -30.27 0.10
N LYS A 30 -35.94 -30.32 -0.50
CA LYS A 30 -34.68 -30.27 0.25
C LYS A 30 -34.35 -28.80 0.47
N LEU A 31 -34.78 -28.25 1.60
CA LEU A 31 -34.11 -27.09 2.19
C LEU A 31 -32.69 -27.53 2.54
N ALA A 32 -31.71 -27.14 1.73
CA ALA A 32 -30.32 -27.16 2.14
C ALA A 32 -30.09 -25.92 3.01
N LEU A 33 -30.16 -26.09 4.33
CA LEU A 33 -29.56 -25.13 5.26
C LEU A 33 -28.04 -25.22 5.08
N SER A 34 -27.48 -24.30 4.31
CA SER A 34 -26.05 -24.04 4.30
C SER A 34 -25.71 -23.36 5.63
N PHE A 35 -25.21 -24.12 6.61
CA PHE A 35 -24.52 -23.55 7.75
C PHE A 35 -23.19 -22.97 7.24
N ALA A 36 -23.17 -21.66 6.97
CA ALA A 36 -21.91 -20.93 6.89
C ALA A 36 -21.27 -20.99 8.27
N ALA A 37 -20.25 -21.82 8.43
CA ALA A 37 -19.38 -21.77 9.60
C ALA A 37 -18.65 -20.43 9.54
N VAL A 38 -19.14 -19.44 10.28
CA VAL A 38 -18.35 -18.25 10.63
C VAL A 38 -17.29 -18.74 11.59
N ALA A 39 -16.13 -19.10 11.07
CA ALA A 39 -14.94 -19.27 11.89
C ALA A 39 -14.59 -17.89 12.44
N LEU A 40 -14.95 -17.66 13.70
CA LEU A 40 -14.35 -16.59 14.50
C LEU A 40 -12.86 -16.93 14.60
N VAL A 41 -12.05 -16.37 13.71
CA VAL A 41 -10.60 -16.30 13.91
C VAL A 41 -10.41 -15.32 15.04
N SER A 42 -10.44 -15.81 16.27
CA SER A 42 -9.88 -15.13 17.42
C SER A 42 -8.42 -14.87 17.08
N GLY A 43 -8.09 -13.61 16.77
CA GLY A 43 -6.75 -13.16 16.41
C GLY A 43 -5.77 -13.51 17.52
N ALA A 44 -5.05 -14.60 17.35
CA ALA A 44 -3.76 -14.75 17.99
C ALA A 44 -2.90 -13.63 17.40
N ALA A 45 -2.35 -12.75 18.24
CA ALA A 45 -1.31 -11.84 17.81
C ALA A 45 -0.20 -12.70 17.19
N GLN A 46 -0.09 -12.66 15.86
CA GLN A 46 0.97 -13.35 15.15
C GLN A 46 2.26 -12.71 15.64
N ALA A 47 3.09 -13.46 16.38
CA ALA A 47 4.39 -12.94 16.78
C ALA A 47 5.15 -12.55 15.51
N ALA A 48 5.72 -11.34 15.49
CA ALA A 48 6.49 -10.86 14.36
C ALA A 48 7.55 -11.89 13.97
N THR A 49 7.75 -12.10 12.67
CA THR A 49 8.84 -12.95 12.21
C THR A 49 10.17 -12.30 12.59
N PRO A 50 11.23 -13.05 12.93
CA PRO A 50 12.53 -12.46 13.21
C PRO A 50 13.02 -11.57 12.06
N ALA A 51 13.75 -10.51 12.39
CA ALA A 51 14.33 -9.61 11.40
C ALA A 51 15.18 -10.37 10.37
N TYR A 52 15.20 -9.87 9.14
CA TYR A 52 15.83 -10.55 8.00
C TYR A 52 17.34 -10.79 8.24
N PRO A 53 17.83 -12.05 8.13
CA PRO A 53 19.23 -12.40 8.43
C PRO A 53 20.22 -11.73 7.46
N ASP A 54 21.50 -11.70 7.83
CA ASP A 54 22.53 -11.20 6.92
C ASP A 54 22.76 -12.16 5.75
N ASN A 55 22.75 -11.62 4.53
CA ASN A 55 22.95 -12.35 3.29
C ASN A 55 23.78 -11.47 2.32
N PRO A 56 24.90 -11.95 1.76
CA PRO A 56 25.77 -11.14 0.89
C PRO A 56 25.15 -10.75 -0.45
N ASP A 57 24.06 -11.40 -0.84
CA ASP A 57 23.31 -11.06 -2.06
C ASP A 57 22.19 -10.02 -1.82
N VAL A 58 21.96 -9.64 -0.55
CA VAL A 58 21.15 -8.46 -0.21
C VAL A 58 21.96 -7.22 -0.54
N ILE A 59 21.35 -6.30 -1.30
CA ILE A 59 21.99 -5.06 -1.72
C ILE A 59 21.54 -3.86 -0.89
N TRP A 60 20.37 -3.93 -0.28
CA TRP A 60 19.79 -2.84 0.51
C TRP A 60 18.60 -3.31 1.35
N LYS A 61 18.47 -2.76 2.56
CA LYS A 61 17.34 -2.96 3.47
C LYS A 61 16.68 -1.62 3.80
N GLY A 62 15.37 -1.55 3.68
CA GLY A 62 14.50 -0.45 4.10
C GLY A 62 13.45 -0.91 5.11
N ASN A 63 13.83 -1.82 6.01
CA ASN A 63 12.95 -2.60 6.88
C ASN A 63 12.65 -1.97 8.25
N PHE A 64 12.92 -0.68 8.45
CA PHE A 64 12.55 0.11 9.64
C PHE A 64 13.10 -0.33 11.00
N GLU A 65 13.91 -1.39 11.09
CA GLU A 65 14.51 -1.86 12.36
C GLU A 65 15.44 -0.81 13.04
N GLY A 66 15.85 0.23 12.31
CA GLY A 66 16.55 1.39 12.88
C GLY A 66 15.63 2.42 13.55
N GLY A 67 14.32 2.14 13.64
CA GLY A 67 13.32 3.05 14.16
C GLY A 67 13.18 4.30 13.29
N ALA A 68 12.89 5.45 13.91
CA ALA A 68 12.75 6.72 13.20
C ALA A 68 13.99 7.14 12.39
N ALA A 69 15.19 6.66 12.74
CA ALA A 69 16.41 6.93 11.99
C ALA A 69 16.41 6.28 10.58
N SER A 70 15.53 5.30 10.35
CA SER A 70 15.36 4.68 9.03
C SER A 70 14.62 5.57 8.03
N LEU A 71 13.88 6.60 8.45
CA LEU A 71 12.94 7.33 7.57
C LEU A 71 13.60 8.30 6.58
N SER A 72 14.74 8.89 6.92
CA SER A 72 15.42 9.85 6.03
C SER A 72 16.90 10.01 6.35
N GLY A 73 17.66 10.60 5.43
CA GLY A 73 19.07 10.93 5.62
C GLY A 73 20.06 9.81 5.27
N ASN A 74 19.57 8.61 4.97
CA ASN A 74 20.39 7.45 4.56
C ASN A 74 20.66 7.51 3.05
N CYS A 75 21.42 8.52 2.63
CA CYS A 75 21.61 8.88 1.22
C CYS A 75 22.92 8.39 0.61
N SER A 76 23.79 7.75 1.40
CA SER A 76 25.12 7.32 0.95
C SER A 76 25.11 5.90 0.43
N TYR A 77 26.15 5.58 -0.35
CA TYR A 77 26.39 4.22 -0.82
C TYR A 77 26.60 3.26 0.35
N GLY A 78 25.83 2.18 0.39
CA GLY A 78 25.87 1.16 1.44
C GLY A 78 24.98 1.45 2.65
N ASP A 79 24.33 2.62 2.71
CA ASP A 79 23.37 2.92 3.75
C ASP A 79 22.11 2.04 3.59
N ASN A 80 21.65 1.47 4.69
CA ASN A 80 20.30 0.93 4.83
C ASN A 80 19.35 2.03 5.32
N GLY A 81 18.07 1.91 5.00
CA GLY A 81 17.06 2.93 5.27
C GLY A 81 16.86 3.90 4.11
N TRP A 82 15.94 4.83 4.33
CA TRP A 82 15.42 5.72 3.31
C TRP A 82 16.21 7.03 3.26
N CYS A 83 16.39 7.57 2.06
CA CYS A 83 17.15 8.81 1.84
C CYS A 83 16.23 10.02 1.95
N ASN A 84 15.13 10.04 1.20
CA ASN A 84 14.21 11.17 1.17
C ASN A 84 12.85 10.82 1.75
N GLU A 85 12.30 11.79 2.47
CA GLU A 85 10.94 11.78 2.99
C GLU A 85 10.14 12.92 2.34
N GLN A 86 8.96 12.58 1.82
CA GLN A 86 7.98 13.53 1.30
C GLN A 86 6.75 13.52 2.21
N SER A 87 6.69 14.48 3.13
CA SER A 87 5.58 14.70 4.05
C SER A 87 5.31 16.21 4.22
N ILE A 88 4.08 16.57 4.56
CA ILE A 88 3.62 17.92 4.91
C ILE A 88 3.38 18.03 6.42
N ARG A 89 2.77 16.99 7.01
CA ARG A 89 2.46 16.94 8.44
C ARG A 89 3.31 15.85 9.11
N PRO A 90 3.84 16.08 10.32
CA PRO A 90 4.65 15.08 11.03
C PRO A 90 3.95 13.74 11.28
N GLN A 91 2.61 13.69 11.25
CA GLN A 91 1.83 12.49 11.52
C GLN A 91 1.66 11.60 10.29
N GLN A 92 2.10 12.02 9.11
CA GLN A 92 1.89 11.28 7.86
C GLN A 92 2.77 10.05 7.72
N ILE A 93 3.96 10.05 8.34
CA ILE A 93 4.90 8.94 8.28
C ILE A 93 5.39 8.68 9.69
N GLN A 94 5.04 7.52 10.23
CA GLN A 94 5.32 7.17 11.62
C GLN A 94 5.88 5.76 11.67
N VAL A 95 7.05 5.59 12.28
CA VAL A 95 7.48 4.25 12.69
C VAL A 95 6.60 3.79 13.86
N VAL A 96 6.12 2.56 13.78
CA VAL A 96 5.20 1.96 14.75
C VAL A 96 5.75 0.60 15.20
N ASP A 97 5.40 0.23 16.43
CA ASP A 97 5.77 -1.07 17.02
C ASP A 97 4.60 -2.07 16.98
N ASP A 98 3.42 -1.61 16.55
CA ASP A 98 2.22 -2.41 16.29
C ASP A 98 1.33 -1.65 15.28
N PRO A 99 0.86 -2.29 14.21
CA PRO A 99 1.16 -3.66 13.78
C PRO A 99 2.55 -3.75 13.13
N VAL A 100 3.17 -4.93 13.25
CA VAL A 100 4.50 -5.26 12.68
C VAL A 100 4.43 -6.65 12.04
N PHE A 101 5.12 -6.85 10.92
CA PHE A 101 5.26 -8.15 10.28
C PHE A 101 6.59 -8.81 10.65
N GLU A 102 7.70 -8.10 10.45
CA GLU A 102 9.04 -8.57 10.79
C GLU A 102 9.74 -7.68 11.81
N GLY A 103 10.56 -8.30 12.67
CA GLY A 103 11.34 -7.56 13.65
C GLY A 103 10.46 -6.84 14.68
N HIS A 104 10.69 -5.54 14.83
CA HIS A 104 10.11 -4.70 15.88
C HIS A 104 9.36 -3.49 15.35
N HIS A 105 9.60 -3.11 14.09
CA HIS A 105 9.15 -1.84 13.56
C HIS A 105 8.56 -1.97 12.17
N ALA A 106 7.40 -1.35 11.96
CA ALA A 106 6.85 -1.09 10.64
C ALA A 106 6.70 0.42 10.44
N VAL A 107 6.33 0.87 9.24
CA VAL A 107 5.96 2.25 9.00
C VAL A 107 4.47 2.37 8.70
N ARG A 108 3.82 3.34 9.33
CA ARG A 108 2.47 3.79 9.03
C ARG A 108 2.54 5.01 8.11
N PHE A 109 1.84 4.94 6.99
CA PHE A 109 1.58 6.06 6.10
C PHE A 109 0.16 6.58 6.28
N GLU A 110 0.00 7.90 6.27
CA GLU A 110 -1.30 8.58 6.25
C GLU A 110 -1.29 9.73 5.25
N VAL A 111 -2.37 9.82 4.48
CA VAL A 111 -2.65 10.96 3.60
C VAL A 111 -4.07 11.44 3.82
N LYS A 112 -4.26 12.76 3.93
CA LYS A 112 -5.54 13.44 4.02
C LYS A 112 -5.63 14.53 2.97
N TYR A 113 -6.86 15.01 2.76
CA TYR A 113 -7.09 16.14 1.86
C TYR A 113 -6.16 17.32 2.19
N GLY A 114 -5.47 17.82 1.17
CA GLY A 114 -4.54 18.95 1.29
C GLY A 114 -3.08 18.58 1.62
N ASP A 115 -2.75 17.29 1.78
CA ASP A 115 -1.36 16.81 1.94
C ASP A 115 -0.57 16.82 0.62
N ALA A 116 -0.64 17.93 -0.12
CA ALA A 116 0.09 18.14 -1.36
C ALA A 116 1.52 18.60 -1.07
N TYR A 117 2.50 17.73 -1.34
CA TYR A 117 3.90 18.02 -1.10
C TYR A 117 4.44 19.09 -2.07
N LYS A 118 4.98 20.20 -1.55
CA LYS A 118 5.61 21.28 -2.34
C LYS A 118 4.70 21.79 -3.48
N THR A 119 5.13 21.64 -4.73
CA THR A 119 4.42 22.09 -5.94
C THR A 119 3.76 20.92 -6.68
N TYR A 120 3.71 19.73 -6.08
CA TYR A 120 3.04 18.59 -6.70
C TYR A 120 1.52 18.76 -6.63
N SER A 121 0.83 18.24 -7.65
CA SER A 121 -0.62 18.34 -7.82
C SER A 121 -1.42 17.33 -7.00
N ASP A 122 -0.76 16.31 -6.45
CA ASP A 122 -1.38 15.16 -5.80
C ASP A 122 -0.83 14.95 -4.40
N GLU A 123 -1.66 14.34 -3.56
CA GLU A 123 -1.41 14.15 -2.14
C GLU A 123 -0.53 12.94 -1.88
N ARG A 124 0.39 13.09 -0.92
CA ARG A 124 1.37 12.03 -0.67
C ARG A 124 1.97 12.03 0.73
N SER A 125 2.40 10.83 1.10
CA SER A 125 3.36 10.55 2.18
C SER A 125 4.29 9.45 1.65
N ILE A 126 5.49 9.80 1.19
CA ILE A 126 6.35 8.88 0.42
C ILE A 126 7.79 8.87 0.95
N LEU A 127 8.41 7.70 0.91
CA LEU A 127 9.85 7.50 1.12
C LEU A 127 10.52 7.05 -0.18
N THR A 128 11.74 7.51 -0.43
CA THR A 128 12.59 7.01 -1.54
C THR A 128 13.96 6.59 -1.04
N PRO A 129 14.53 5.50 -1.59
CA PRO A 129 15.82 4.99 -1.18
C PRO A 129 16.95 5.85 -1.77
N PRO A 130 18.20 5.67 -1.30
CA PRO A 130 19.38 6.27 -1.92
C PRO A 130 19.57 5.89 -3.39
N LEU A 131 20.37 6.69 -4.12
CA LEU A 131 20.54 6.60 -5.58
C LEU A 131 21.05 5.24 -6.08
N GLN A 132 21.76 4.45 -5.25
CA GLN A 132 22.17 3.08 -5.63
C GLN A 132 20.99 2.15 -5.92
N MET A 133 19.80 2.48 -5.42
CA MET A 133 18.59 1.70 -5.64
C MET A 133 17.88 2.03 -6.93
N TRP A 134 18.41 2.97 -7.73
CA TRP A 134 17.86 3.30 -9.02
C TRP A 134 18.20 2.23 -10.05
N GLU A 135 17.33 2.10 -11.04
CA GLU A 135 17.30 1.04 -12.03
C GLU A 135 17.54 1.59 -13.42
N ASP A 136 18.63 1.13 -14.01
CA ASP A 136 18.95 1.38 -15.40
C ASP A 136 18.26 0.38 -16.34
N GLU A 137 18.28 0.70 -17.62
CA GLU A 137 17.86 -0.23 -18.66
C GLU A 137 18.64 -1.55 -18.56
N GLY A 138 17.92 -2.67 -18.50
CA GLY A 138 18.49 -4.01 -18.40
C GLY A 138 18.82 -4.47 -16.97
N ASN A 139 18.67 -3.63 -15.95
CA ASN A 139 18.82 -4.07 -14.57
C ASN A 139 17.84 -5.20 -14.23
N GLU A 140 18.29 -6.12 -13.40
CA GLU A 140 17.51 -7.27 -12.95
C GLU A 140 17.64 -7.38 -11.44
N ARG A 141 16.51 -7.42 -10.74
CA ARG A 141 16.50 -7.30 -9.28
C ARG A 141 15.33 -8.05 -8.66
N TRP A 142 15.60 -8.58 -7.48
CA TRP A 142 14.60 -9.15 -6.58
C TRP A 142 14.27 -8.16 -5.48
N TYR A 143 12.99 -8.05 -5.15
CA TYR A 143 12.48 -7.24 -4.05
C TYR A 143 11.52 -8.08 -3.22
N ARG A 144 11.47 -7.80 -1.92
CA ARG A 144 10.39 -8.24 -1.04
C ARG A 144 9.96 -7.10 -0.14
N TRP A 145 8.68 -7.03 0.17
CA TRP A 145 8.11 -6.07 1.11
C TRP A 145 6.76 -6.57 1.61
N GLN A 146 6.30 -6.05 2.73
CA GLN A 146 4.96 -6.35 3.23
C GLN A 146 4.10 -5.10 3.25
N VAL A 147 2.82 -5.27 2.96
CA VAL A 147 1.82 -4.20 3.07
C VAL A 147 0.62 -4.69 3.85
N MET A 148 0.17 -3.90 4.82
CA MET A 148 -1.13 -4.08 5.47
C MET A 148 -2.02 -2.88 5.20
N TRP A 149 -3.16 -3.14 4.58
CA TRP A 149 -4.28 -2.19 4.52
C TRP A 149 -5.19 -2.44 5.72
N PRO A 150 -5.48 -1.44 6.57
CA PRO A 150 -6.29 -1.65 7.77
C PRO A 150 -7.73 -2.07 7.43
N GLN A 151 -8.46 -2.59 8.43
CA GLN A 151 -9.81 -3.16 8.25
C GLN A 151 -10.80 -2.18 7.61
N ASP A 152 -10.64 -0.89 7.86
CA ASP A 152 -11.45 0.22 7.38
C ASP A 152 -10.90 0.88 6.10
N TYR A 153 -9.87 0.31 5.48
CA TYR A 153 -9.29 0.83 4.24
C TYR A 153 -10.32 0.93 3.11
N VAL A 154 -10.32 2.06 2.42
CA VAL A 154 -11.16 2.33 1.25
C VAL A 154 -10.28 2.30 0.00
N GLY A 155 -10.57 1.36 -0.91
CA GLY A 155 -9.73 1.10 -2.08
C GLY A 155 -10.09 1.94 -3.30
N SER A 156 -11.27 2.55 -3.33
CA SER A 156 -11.65 3.53 -4.34
C SER A 156 -12.59 4.60 -3.81
N TYR A 157 -12.58 5.76 -4.47
CA TYR A 157 -13.44 6.90 -4.16
C TYR A 157 -14.19 7.39 -5.41
N PRO A 158 -15.30 8.13 -5.27
CA PRO A 158 -15.97 8.75 -6.42
C PRO A 158 -15.00 9.58 -7.25
N LYS A 159 -15.02 9.42 -8.57
CA LYS A 159 -14.15 10.21 -9.44
C LYS A 159 -14.65 11.64 -9.53
N TRP A 160 -13.80 12.60 -9.14
CA TRP A 160 -14.18 14.00 -8.92
C TRP A 160 -14.78 14.70 -10.14
N ASP A 161 -14.33 14.37 -11.34
CA ASP A 161 -14.77 14.95 -12.62
C ASP A 161 -15.98 14.21 -13.23
N GLN A 162 -16.44 13.14 -12.58
CA GLN A 162 -17.49 12.24 -13.11
C GLN A 162 -18.51 11.87 -12.03
N LEU A 163 -18.78 12.74 -11.06
CA LEU A 163 -19.68 12.48 -9.93
C LEU A 163 -21.13 12.14 -10.30
N GLY A 164 -21.57 12.48 -11.52
CA GLY A 164 -22.86 12.03 -12.07
C GLY A 164 -22.88 10.58 -12.56
N THR A 165 -21.74 9.89 -12.54
CA THR A 165 -21.58 8.50 -13.00
C THR A 165 -21.08 7.65 -11.82
N PRO A 166 -21.97 6.96 -11.07
CA PRO A 166 -21.58 6.24 -9.85
C PRO A 166 -20.49 5.18 -10.03
N SER A 167 -20.37 4.61 -11.23
CA SER A 167 -19.34 3.61 -11.57
C SER A 167 -17.96 4.22 -11.84
N ALA A 168 -17.85 5.55 -12.00
CA ALA A 168 -16.58 6.22 -12.18
C ALA A 168 -15.87 6.36 -10.83
N ARG A 169 -14.76 5.64 -10.67
CA ARG A 169 -14.00 5.59 -9.42
C ARG A 169 -12.55 6.02 -9.64
N SER A 170 -12.00 6.74 -8.68
CA SER A 170 -10.56 6.97 -8.51
C SER A 170 -9.99 5.93 -7.55
N PRO A 171 -8.79 5.36 -7.80
CA PRO A 171 -8.12 4.51 -6.82
C PRO A 171 -7.87 5.26 -5.50
N GLY A 172 -7.93 4.54 -4.38
CA GLY A 172 -7.70 5.09 -3.03
C GLY A 172 -6.27 5.54 -2.79
N GLY A 173 -5.33 4.97 -3.54
CA GLY A 173 -3.93 5.40 -3.61
C GLY A 173 -3.01 4.23 -3.98
N SER A 174 -1.85 4.56 -4.52
CA SER A 174 -0.74 3.63 -4.71
C SER A 174 0.10 3.54 -3.44
N ILE A 175 0.65 2.37 -3.13
CA ILE A 175 1.45 2.11 -1.92
C ILE A 175 2.94 1.86 -2.22
N VAL A 176 3.22 1.34 -3.41
CA VAL A 176 4.57 1.16 -3.94
C VAL A 176 4.54 1.56 -5.41
N GLU A 177 5.56 2.28 -5.86
CA GLU A 177 5.74 2.66 -7.25
C GLU A 177 7.20 2.55 -7.65
N TRP A 178 7.43 2.29 -8.94
CA TRP A 178 8.71 2.56 -9.55
C TRP A 178 8.53 3.75 -10.47
N HIS A 179 9.02 4.90 -10.01
CA HIS A 179 8.89 6.18 -10.68
C HIS A 179 10.09 6.41 -11.61
N HIS A 180 9.87 7.07 -12.75
CA HIS A 180 10.96 7.44 -13.64
C HIS A 180 11.73 8.64 -13.08
N SER A 181 13.01 8.75 -13.42
CA SER A 181 13.80 9.98 -13.28
C SER A 181 14.63 10.25 -14.53
N ASN A 182 14.82 11.52 -14.86
CA ASN A 182 15.69 11.97 -15.93
C ASN A 182 16.84 12.85 -15.39
N GLY A 183 17.35 12.52 -14.19
CA GLY A 183 18.40 13.29 -13.51
C GLY A 183 17.90 14.56 -12.80
N GLY A 184 16.62 14.63 -12.43
CA GLY A 184 16.00 15.80 -11.76
C GLY A 184 14.48 15.69 -11.62
N THR A 185 13.83 16.81 -11.28
CA THR A 185 12.39 16.89 -10.94
C THR A 185 11.50 16.18 -11.94
N GLU A 186 10.76 15.21 -11.42
CA GLU A 186 9.87 14.35 -12.18
C GLU A 186 8.54 15.06 -12.47
N THR A 187 8.07 14.96 -13.71
CA THR A 187 6.70 15.31 -14.09
C THR A 187 6.04 14.11 -14.77
N GLY A 188 4.77 13.88 -14.45
CA GLY A 188 3.98 12.77 -14.98
C GLY A 188 3.95 11.55 -14.06
N SER A 189 3.24 10.53 -14.51
CA SER A 189 2.99 9.29 -13.76
C SER A 189 4.16 8.31 -13.81
N ALA A 190 4.37 7.58 -12.71
CA ALA A 190 5.31 6.48 -12.61
C ALA A 190 4.98 5.38 -13.65
N PRO A 191 6.00 4.70 -14.22
CA PRO A 191 5.78 3.54 -15.10
C PRO A 191 5.00 2.37 -14.47
N LEU A 192 5.14 2.16 -13.16
CA LEU A 192 4.55 1.04 -12.44
C LEU A 192 4.04 1.47 -11.06
N TYR A 193 2.78 1.12 -10.77
CA TYR A 193 2.15 1.28 -9.46
C TYR A 193 1.64 -0.05 -8.93
N PHE A 194 1.73 -0.23 -7.61
CA PHE A 194 0.98 -1.22 -6.83
C PHE A 194 -0.04 -0.50 -5.95
N ARG A 195 -1.28 -1.01 -5.91
CA ARG A 195 -2.36 -0.41 -5.14
C ARG A 195 -3.32 -1.45 -4.56
N GLY A 196 -3.97 -1.08 -3.46
CA GLY A 196 -5.10 -1.81 -2.91
C GLY A 196 -6.40 -1.25 -3.49
N GLY A 197 -7.10 -2.04 -4.30
CA GLY A 197 -8.45 -1.71 -4.76
C GLY A 197 -9.52 -2.09 -3.74
N ASP A 198 -10.80 -1.94 -4.09
CA ASP A 198 -11.88 -2.33 -3.16
C ASP A 198 -11.93 -3.83 -2.89
N LYS A 199 -11.56 -4.63 -3.91
CA LYS A 199 -11.57 -6.09 -3.86
C LYS A 199 -10.22 -6.73 -4.11
N PHE A 200 -9.36 -6.14 -4.94
CA PHE A 200 -8.12 -6.78 -5.37
C PHE A 200 -6.92 -5.90 -5.07
N ILE A 201 -5.79 -6.54 -4.78
CA ILE A 201 -4.48 -5.93 -4.98
C ILE A 201 -4.22 -5.93 -6.49
N GLU A 202 -3.78 -4.80 -7.02
CA GLU A 202 -3.60 -4.63 -8.45
C GLU A 202 -2.33 -3.84 -8.78
N ILE A 203 -1.81 -4.08 -9.98
CA ILE A 203 -0.78 -3.26 -10.58
C ILE A 203 -1.34 -2.44 -11.74
N CYS A 204 -0.76 -1.26 -11.94
CA CYS A 204 -0.99 -0.43 -13.10
C CYS A 204 0.34 -0.20 -13.81
N LEU A 205 0.42 -0.69 -15.05
CA LEU A 205 1.52 -0.39 -15.96
C LEU A 205 1.09 0.79 -16.83
N VAL A 206 1.87 1.85 -16.80
CA VAL A 206 1.47 3.14 -17.39
C VAL A 206 2.03 3.28 -18.81
N ASP A 207 1.20 3.85 -19.68
CA ASP A 207 1.63 4.38 -20.96
C ASP A 207 2.13 5.82 -20.77
N GLN A 208 3.39 6.07 -21.10
CA GLN A 208 4.03 7.36 -20.89
C GLN A 208 3.33 8.51 -21.62
N ALA A 209 2.86 8.27 -22.84
CA ALA A 209 2.31 9.29 -23.71
C ALA A 209 0.94 9.79 -23.21
N THR A 210 0.18 8.91 -22.58
CA THR A 210 -1.18 9.20 -22.09
C THR A 210 -1.24 9.41 -20.57
N SER A 211 -0.21 9.00 -19.82
CA SER A 211 -0.22 8.92 -18.36
C SER A 211 -1.35 8.06 -17.79
N ALA A 212 -1.93 7.17 -18.62
CA ALA A 212 -2.98 6.24 -18.22
C ALA A 212 -2.42 4.83 -18.01
N CYS A 213 -3.08 4.04 -17.17
CA CYS A 213 -2.81 2.62 -17.10
C CYS A 213 -3.11 1.99 -18.47
N ARG A 214 -2.08 1.55 -19.18
CA ARG A 214 -2.25 0.74 -20.40
C ARG A 214 -2.81 -0.64 -20.03
N GLU A 215 -2.39 -1.13 -18.86
CA GLU A 215 -2.79 -2.40 -18.28
C GLU A 215 -3.05 -2.18 -16.79
N THR A 216 -4.17 -2.74 -16.34
CA THR A 216 -4.47 -2.91 -14.92
C THR A 216 -4.67 -4.39 -14.68
N ILE A 217 -3.86 -4.97 -13.81
CA ILE A 217 -3.85 -6.42 -13.56
C ILE A 217 -4.21 -6.64 -12.10
N SER A 218 -5.34 -7.29 -11.84
CA SER A 218 -5.69 -7.79 -10.51
C SER A 218 -4.83 -9.01 -10.19
N LEU A 219 -4.03 -8.92 -9.13
CA LEU A 219 -3.08 -9.96 -8.73
C LEU A 219 -3.73 -10.99 -7.81
N THR A 220 -4.37 -10.53 -6.73
CA THR A 220 -5.07 -11.37 -5.76
C THR A 220 -6.13 -10.56 -5.02
N GLU A 221 -7.02 -11.24 -4.30
CA GLU A 221 -8.01 -10.57 -3.43
C GLU A 221 -7.31 -9.83 -2.30
N LEU A 222 -7.73 -8.59 -2.04
CA LEU A 222 -7.24 -7.78 -0.94
C LEU A 222 -7.92 -8.21 0.36
N VAL A 223 -7.13 -8.74 1.29
CA VAL A 223 -7.58 -9.04 2.65
C VAL A 223 -7.16 -7.87 3.55
N ARG A 224 -8.14 -7.08 3.99
CA ARG A 224 -7.89 -5.98 4.92
C ARG A 224 -7.56 -6.52 6.32
N GLY A 225 -6.75 -5.78 7.06
CA GLY A 225 -6.22 -6.18 8.38
C GLY A 225 -5.18 -7.29 8.31
N HIS A 226 -4.73 -7.68 7.12
CA HIS A 226 -3.75 -8.74 6.88
C HIS A 226 -2.49 -8.17 6.21
N TRP A 227 -1.33 -8.63 6.68
CA TRP A 227 -0.05 -8.32 6.04
C TRP A 227 0.13 -9.19 4.81
N HIS A 228 0.05 -8.59 3.63
CA HIS A 228 0.37 -9.26 2.38
C HIS A 228 1.88 -9.21 2.13
N ASP A 229 2.50 -10.37 1.96
CA ASP A 229 3.94 -10.50 1.68
C ASP A 229 4.20 -10.58 0.18
N PHE A 230 4.82 -9.53 -0.38
CA PHE A 230 5.12 -9.42 -1.79
C PHE A 230 6.54 -9.84 -2.07
N VAL A 231 6.73 -10.66 -3.09
CA VAL A 231 8.03 -10.88 -3.72
C VAL A 231 7.90 -10.51 -5.19
N MET A 232 8.83 -9.71 -5.70
CA MET A 232 8.87 -9.33 -7.11
C MET A 232 10.26 -9.58 -7.69
N HIS A 233 10.29 -10.22 -8.85
CA HIS A 233 11.45 -10.27 -9.73
C HIS A 233 11.17 -9.37 -10.94
N ALA A 234 12.04 -8.40 -11.18
CA ALA A 234 11.88 -7.48 -12.30
C ALA A 234 13.14 -7.46 -13.16
N LYS A 235 12.94 -7.60 -14.47
CA LYS A 235 13.89 -7.15 -15.49
C LYS A 235 13.41 -5.81 -16.01
N TRP A 236 14.12 -4.75 -15.66
CA TRP A 236 13.75 -3.38 -16.00
C TRP A 236 14.08 -3.07 -17.45
N SER A 237 13.07 -2.84 -18.28
CA SER A 237 13.28 -2.44 -19.66
C SER A 237 12.12 -1.62 -20.23
N SER A 238 12.48 -0.67 -21.09
CA SER A 238 11.53 0.06 -21.93
C SER A 238 11.18 -0.69 -23.22
N ASP A 239 11.95 -1.71 -23.58
CA ASP A 239 11.63 -2.63 -24.67
C ASP A 239 10.61 -3.68 -24.18
N PRO A 240 9.40 -3.72 -24.78
CA PRO A 240 8.36 -4.64 -24.37
C PRO A 240 8.66 -6.12 -24.63
N SER A 241 9.74 -6.45 -25.36
CA SER A 241 10.21 -7.82 -25.57
C SER A 241 11.30 -8.28 -24.60
N ILE A 242 11.86 -7.36 -23.80
CA ILE A 242 12.94 -7.62 -22.85
C ILE A 242 12.44 -7.52 -21.41
N GLY A 243 11.65 -6.48 -21.12
CA GLY A 243 11.17 -6.22 -19.77
C GLY A 243 10.22 -7.30 -19.29
N TYR A 244 10.31 -7.64 -18.00
CA TYR A 244 9.34 -8.54 -17.39
C TYR A 244 9.19 -8.33 -15.89
N LEU A 245 8.05 -8.79 -15.38
CA LEU A 245 7.73 -8.88 -13.96
C LEU A 245 7.29 -10.31 -13.62
N GLU A 246 7.79 -10.85 -12.51
CA GLU A 246 7.28 -12.05 -11.86
C GLU A 246 6.90 -11.67 -10.42
N ILE A 247 5.70 -12.03 -9.96
CA ILE A 247 5.17 -11.56 -8.67
C ILE A 247 4.56 -12.72 -7.89
N TRP A 248 4.92 -12.80 -6.61
CA TRP A 248 4.29 -13.64 -5.62
C TRP A 248 3.65 -12.77 -4.54
N ILE A 249 2.47 -13.17 -4.07
CA ILE A 249 1.83 -12.58 -2.89
C ILE A 249 1.46 -13.73 -1.96
N ASP A 250 1.85 -13.61 -0.69
CA ASP A 250 1.62 -14.62 0.35
C ASP A 250 2.13 -16.01 -0.07
N GLY A 251 3.28 -16.04 -0.74
CA GLY A 251 3.93 -17.25 -1.25
C GLY A 251 3.30 -17.85 -2.53
N VAL A 252 2.17 -17.32 -2.99
CA VAL A 252 1.50 -17.78 -4.21
C VAL A 252 2.02 -17.00 -5.40
N ASN A 253 2.41 -17.70 -6.47
CA ASN A 253 2.78 -17.05 -7.73
C ASN A 253 1.53 -16.48 -8.43
N VAL A 254 1.31 -15.18 -8.30
CA VAL A 254 0.13 -14.45 -8.81
C VAL A 254 0.36 -13.85 -10.20
N LEU A 255 1.63 -13.66 -10.58
CA LEU A 255 2.03 -13.20 -11.91
C LEU A 255 3.30 -13.94 -12.34
N PRO A 256 3.18 -15.14 -12.96
CA PRO A 256 4.34 -16.01 -13.19
C PRO A 256 5.46 -15.41 -14.01
N LYS A 257 5.12 -14.84 -15.17
CA LYS A 257 6.03 -14.04 -15.98
C LYS A 257 5.25 -13.20 -16.96
N HIS A 258 5.16 -11.92 -16.65
CA HIS A 258 4.50 -10.94 -17.50
C HIS A 258 5.56 -10.16 -18.27
N ILE A 259 5.64 -10.41 -19.58
CA ILE A 259 6.57 -9.72 -20.49
C ILE A 259 5.94 -8.40 -20.94
N GLY A 260 6.69 -7.31 -20.85
CA GLY A 260 6.26 -5.98 -21.25
C GLY A 260 7.18 -4.88 -20.73
N SER A 261 7.00 -3.67 -21.26
CA SER A 261 7.78 -2.52 -20.79
C SER A 261 7.35 -2.13 -19.37
N ASN A 262 8.31 -1.94 -18.47
CA ASN A 262 8.06 -1.62 -17.06
C ASN A 262 8.87 -0.40 -16.58
N LYS A 263 9.54 0.30 -17.50
CA LYS A 263 10.16 1.61 -17.31
C LYS A 263 10.02 2.46 -18.56
N TYR A 264 10.28 3.76 -18.45
CA TYR A 264 10.30 4.66 -19.60
C TYR A 264 11.64 4.65 -20.36
N PRO A 265 11.63 4.88 -21.68
CA PRO A 265 12.82 4.88 -22.51
C PRO A 265 13.75 6.05 -22.16
N GLY A 266 15.05 5.78 -22.07
CA GLY A 266 16.08 6.78 -21.81
C GLY A 266 16.09 7.37 -20.39
N MET A 267 15.27 6.84 -19.48
CA MET A 267 15.15 7.30 -18.08
C MET A 267 15.55 6.18 -17.11
N GLN A 268 15.91 6.54 -15.89
CA GLN A 268 16.09 5.59 -14.79
C GLN A 268 14.75 5.35 -14.09
N ASN A 269 14.59 4.21 -13.43
CA ASN A 269 13.47 3.96 -12.51
C ASN A 269 13.97 3.99 -11.06
N TYR A 270 13.18 4.47 -10.12
CA TYR A 270 13.50 4.38 -8.69
C TYR A 270 12.26 4.00 -7.91
N LEU A 271 12.49 3.23 -6.85
CA LEU A 271 11.44 2.84 -5.91
C LEU A 271 10.93 4.05 -5.12
N ALA A 272 9.63 4.16 -4.98
CA ALA A 272 8.99 4.97 -3.95
C ALA A 272 7.96 4.12 -3.19
N ILE A 273 7.89 4.28 -1.88
CA ILE A 273 6.87 3.61 -1.05
C ILE A 273 6.09 4.63 -0.24
N GLY A 274 4.89 4.25 0.17
CA GLY A 274 3.98 5.09 0.92
C GLY A 274 2.75 5.43 0.10
N LEU A 275 1.86 6.26 0.63
CA LEU A 275 0.59 6.56 -0.01
C LEU A 275 0.71 7.73 -0.98
N TYR A 276 0.32 7.51 -2.23
CA TYR A 276 0.15 8.52 -3.29
C TYR A 276 -1.28 8.45 -3.83
N ARG A 277 -2.01 9.57 -3.84
CA ARG A 277 -3.41 9.59 -4.29
C ARG A 277 -3.83 10.91 -4.92
N ASN A 278 -4.96 10.88 -5.63
CA ASN A 278 -5.53 12.05 -6.28
C ASN A 278 -5.93 13.14 -5.27
N ALA A 279 -5.55 14.39 -5.54
CA ALA A 279 -5.79 15.53 -4.63
C ALA A 279 -7.26 15.94 -4.41
N HIS A 280 -8.22 15.37 -5.14
CA HIS A 280 -9.64 15.65 -4.89
C HIS A 280 -10.28 14.66 -3.89
N ILE A 281 -9.55 13.64 -3.44
CA ILE A 281 -10.05 12.70 -2.43
C ILE A 281 -10.11 13.40 -1.08
N GLY A 282 -11.32 13.51 -0.52
CA GLY A 282 -11.55 14.18 0.76
C GLY A 282 -11.79 15.69 0.65
N ASP A 283 -11.88 16.26 -0.56
CA ASP A 283 -12.18 17.69 -0.74
C ASP A 283 -13.55 18.04 -0.11
N PRO A 284 -13.60 18.88 0.94
CA PRO A 284 -14.83 19.21 1.63
C PRO A 284 -15.80 20.04 0.77
N ASN A 285 -15.35 20.60 -0.35
CA ASN A 285 -16.19 21.39 -1.27
C ASN A 285 -16.75 20.56 -2.43
N LEU A 286 -16.38 19.29 -2.54
CA LEU A 286 -16.83 18.45 -3.64
C LEU A 286 -18.29 18.03 -3.41
N LEU A 287 -19.15 18.31 -4.39
CA LEU A 287 -20.59 18.05 -4.34
C LEU A 287 -21.01 17.09 -5.46
N TYR A 288 -21.91 16.16 -5.15
CA TYR A 288 -22.68 15.44 -6.15
C TYR A 288 -23.63 16.39 -6.92
N PRO A 289 -24.14 15.98 -8.11
CA PRO A 289 -25.05 16.82 -8.91
C PRO A 289 -26.34 17.25 -8.19
N ASP A 290 -26.74 16.53 -7.14
CA ASP A 290 -27.91 16.85 -6.31
C ASP A 290 -27.59 17.86 -5.18
N GLY A 291 -26.34 18.33 -5.09
CA GLY A 291 -25.88 19.30 -4.10
C GLY A 291 -25.42 18.69 -2.78
N THR A 292 -25.43 17.36 -2.65
CA THR A 292 -24.92 16.70 -1.44
C THR A 292 -23.39 16.65 -1.44
N HIS A 293 -22.76 16.82 -0.26
CA HIS A 293 -21.31 16.70 -0.14
C HIS A 293 -20.85 15.26 -0.37
N VAL A 294 -19.79 15.09 -1.16
CA VAL A 294 -19.19 13.78 -1.44
C VAL A 294 -18.49 13.23 -0.21
N TYR A 295 -17.81 14.10 0.53
CA TYR A 295 -17.04 13.75 1.72
C TYR A 295 -17.56 14.49 2.95
N GLY A 296 -17.32 13.89 4.12
CA GLY A 296 -17.53 14.56 5.40
C GLY A 296 -16.41 15.53 5.73
N THR A 297 -16.33 15.92 7.01
CA THR A 297 -15.31 16.86 7.51
C THR A 297 -13.99 16.17 7.89
N ASP A 298 -13.88 14.87 7.72
CA ASP A 298 -12.71 14.06 8.13
C ASP A 298 -11.57 14.07 7.09
N GLY A 299 -11.81 14.61 5.89
CA GLY A 299 -10.84 14.66 4.79
C GLY A 299 -10.53 13.29 4.18
N ALA A 300 -11.38 12.28 4.47
CA ALA A 300 -11.26 10.89 4.01
C ALA A 300 -9.83 10.34 4.10
N PRO A 301 -9.26 10.14 5.31
CA PRO A 301 -7.88 9.70 5.45
C PRO A 301 -7.63 8.34 4.79
N GLY A 302 -6.55 8.26 4.01
CA GLY A 302 -5.97 7.00 3.58
C GLY A 302 -4.88 6.58 4.55
N VAL A 303 -4.89 5.31 4.98
CA VAL A 303 -3.88 4.72 5.86
C VAL A 303 -3.44 3.37 5.32
N ALA A 304 -2.14 3.10 5.35
CA ALA A 304 -1.55 1.82 5.05
C ALA A 304 -0.25 1.65 5.84
N TYR A 305 0.14 0.40 6.07
CA TYR A 305 1.37 0.06 6.76
C TYR A 305 2.28 -0.70 5.82
N VAL A 306 3.58 -0.43 5.89
CA VAL A 306 4.61 -1.11 5.11
C VAL A 306 5.69 -1.62 6.04
N ASP A 307 6.24 -2.79 5.73
CA ASP A 307 7.30 -3.41 6.50
C ASP A 307 8.27 -4.20 5.59
N GLY A 308 9.45 -4.53 6.13
CA GLY A 308 10.37 -5.54 5.60
C GLY A 308 10.84 -5.33 4.17
N PHE A 309 10.93 -4.07 3.72
CA PHE A 309 11.41 -3.79 2.38
C PHE A 309 12.88 -4.22 2.25
N ILE A 310 13.15 -5.12 1.33
CA ILE A 310 14.49 -5.62 1.03
C ILE A 310 14.65 -5.78 -0.47
N ALA A 311 15.87 -5.51 -0.94
CA ALA A 311 16.27 -5.76 -2.32
C ALA A 311 17.53 -6.61 -2.38
N GLY A 312 17.58 -7.49 -3.36
CA GLY A 312 18.67 -8.44 -3.52
C GLY A 312 18.88 -8.92 -4.94
N LYS A 313 19.94 -9.70 -5.15
CA LYS A 313 20.36 -10.23 -6.45
C LYS A 313 19.66 -11.53 -6.82
N THR A 314 19.16 -12.28 -5.84
CA THR A 314 18.58 -13.61 -6.02
C THR A 314 17.27 -13.72 -5.25
N HIS A 315 16.40 -14.66 -5.65
CA HIS A 315 15.20 -15.02 -4.89
C HIS A 315 15.51 -15.30 -3.40
N ASP A 316 16.50 -16.16 -3.15
CA ASP A 316 16.89 -16.58 -1.79
C ASP A 316 17.51 -15.44 -0.96
N SER A 317 17.93 -14.35 -1.62
CA SER A 317 18.42 -13.15 -0.93
C SER A 317 17.30 -12.24 -0.43
N VAL A 318 16.08 -12.37 -0.94
CA VAL A 318 14.94 -11.59 -0.47
C VAL A 318 13.87 -12.44 0.22
N VAL A 319 13.90 -13.76 0.08
CA VAL A 319 12.98 -14.68 0.77
C VAL A 319 13.76 -15.49 1.82
N PRO A 320 13.50 -15.31 3.13
CA PRO A 320 14.23 -16.06 4.15
C PRO A 320 13.90 -17.56 4.07
N PRO A 321 14.85 -18.45 4.40
CA PRO A 321 14.55 -19.87 4.57
C PRO A 321 13.49 -20.09 5.65
N GLY A 322 12.37 -20.71 5.30
CA GLY A 322 11.32 -21.13 6.24
C GLY A 322 10.12 -20.18 6.40
N THR A 323 10.04 -19.06 5.67
CA THR A 323 8.86 -18.16 5.71
C THR A 323 7.71 -18.57 4.79
N LEU A 324 7.92 -19.53 3.89
CA LEU A 324 6.83 -20.17 3.18
C LEU A 324 6.37 -21.36 4.01
N ALA A 325 5.34 -21.17 4.82
CA ALA A 325 4.54 -22.28 5.28
C ALA A 325 3.96 -22.95 4.03
N ASP A 326 4.59 -24.04 3.59
CA ASP A 326 4.07 -24.87 2.54
C ASP A 326 2.67 -25.36 2.98
N PRO A 327 1.57 -24.96 2.30
CA PRO A 327 0.22 -25.35 2.71
C PRO A 327 0.01 -26.86 2.63
N THR A 328 0.96 -27.61 2.05
CA THR A 328 0.95 -29.07 1.98
C THR A 328 1.57 -29.78 3.19
N SER A 329 2.23 -29.08 4.13
CA SER A 329 2.87 -29.73 5.28
C SER A 329 1.94 -29.94 6.49
N ALA A 330 0.63 -29.67 6.38
CA ALA A 330 -0.36 -30.09 7.37
C ALA A 330 -0.71 -31.59 7.16
N GLY A 331 0.26 -32.48 7.34
CA GLY A 331 0.01 -33.89 7.07
C GLY A 331 1.20 -34.83 7.21
N SER A 332 1.96 -34.75 8.30
CA SER A 332 2.62 -35.92 8.92
C SER A 332 3.51 -35.49 10.09
N ALA A 333 2.94 -35.44 11.28
CA ALA A 333 3.70 -35.61 12.52
C ALA A 333 2.94 -36.58 13.42
N SER A 334 2.90 -37.85 13.00
CA SER A 334 2.68 -38.98 13.91
C SER A 334 3.95 -39.15 14.74
N GLY A 335 4.09 -38.35 15.79
CA GLY A 335 5.10 -38.51 16.83
C GLY A 335 4.42 -38.90 18.13
N THR A 336 4.41 -40.18 18.43
CA THR A 336 3.87 -40.78 19.66
C THR A 336 4.55 -40.15 20.89
N ALA A 337 3.81 -39.30 21.61
CA ALA A 337 4.23 -38.80 22.91
C ALA A 337 4.10 -39.92 23.96
N ALA A 338 5.23 -40.28 24.59
CA ALA A 338 5.24 -41.08 25.81
C ALA A 338 5.06 -40.15 27.03
N PRO A 339 4.29 -40.55 28.06
CA PRO A 339 3.93 -39.67 29.16
C PRO A 339 4.98 -39.70 30.27
N THR A 340 5.36 -38.53 30.79
CA THR A 340 6.00 -38.42 32.11
C THR A 340 5.22 -37.42 32.95
N ASN A 341 4.80 -37.90 34.12
CA ASN A 341 3.93 -37.28 35.11
C ASN A 341 4.60 -36.12 35.88
N PRO A 342 3.82 -35.29 36.59
CA PRO A 342 4.23 -34.00 37.16
C PRO A 342 4.85 -34.14 38.55
N GLY A 343 5.82 -33.27 38.85
CA GLY A 343 6.42 -33.11 40.18
C GLY A 343 7.00 -31.71 40.35
N GLU A 344 6.23 -30.83 40.98
CA GLU A 344 6.68 -29.60 41.65
C GLU A 344 6.94 -29.89 43.15
N PRO A 345 7.50 -28.95 43.96
CA PRO A 345 8.29 -27.76 43.63
C PRO A 345 9.61 -27.71 44.42
N ASN A 346 10.55 -26.83 44.05
CA ASN A 346 11.44 -26.27 45.07
C ASN A 346 11.90 -24.83 44.76
N SER A 347 11.49 -23.99 45.70
CA SER A 347 11.94 -22.64 46.00
C SER A 347 13.47 -22.53 46.09
N THR A 348 14.05 -21.50 45.44
CA THR A 348 14.96 -20.52 46.09
C THR A 348 15.32 -19.39 45.11
N THR A 349 14.84 -18.19 45.39
CA THR A 349 15.43 -16.91 44.95
C THR A 349 16.72 -16.61 45.73
N PRO A 350 17.60 -15.74 45.19
CA PRO A 350 17.85 -14.52 45.94
C PRO A 350 17.76 -13.24 45.10
N VAL A 351 17.22 -12.23 45.78
CA VAL A 351 17.17 -10.81 45.47
C VAL A 351 18.54 -10.19 45.69
N SER A 352 18.98 -9.29 44.80
CA SER A 352 20.05 -8.34 45.08
C SER A 352 19.61 -6.94 44.65
N ARG A 353 19.45 -6.06 45.64
CA ARG A 353 19.13 -4.63 45.55
C ARG A 353 20.22 -3.86 46.29
N ALA A 354 20.90 -2.93 45.62
CA ALA A 354 21.71 -1.81 46.12
C ALA A 354 22.06 -0.96 44.87
N GLY A 355 21.79 0.35 44.70
CA GLY A 355 21.65 1.49 45.61
C GLY A 355 23.00 1.82 46.25
N ILE A 356 23.66 2.98 46.14
CA ILE A 356 23.38 4.36 45.71
C ILE A 356 24.78 5.03 45.49
N GLY A 357 24.91 6.03 44.62
CA GLY A 357 26.03 6.99 44.74
C GLY A 357 26.32 7.88 43.53
N PHE A 358 25.62 9.02 43.41
CA PHE A 358 26.07 10.18 42.62
C PHE A 358 27.25 10.88 43.32
N PRO A 359 28.11 11.60 42.58
CA PRO A 359 27.95 13.06 42.64
C PRO A 359 28.06 13.78 41.29
N GLN A 360 27.48 14.98 41.35
CA GLN A 360 27.49 16.10 40.42
C GLN A 360 28.85 16.43 39.77
N SER A 361 28.80 16.81 38.50
CA SER A 361 29.51 18.00 38.00
C SER A 361 28.85 18.50 36.72
N GLY A 362 28.17 19.64 36.81
CA GLY A 362 27.93 20.51 35.66
C GLY A 362 29.08 21.52 35.54
N CYS A 363 29.24 22.10 34.35
CA CYS A 363 29.49 23.53 34.14
C CYS A 363 29.54 23.86 32.65
N SER A 364 29.04 25.05 32.37
CA SER A 364 28.64 25.66 31.10
C SER A 364 29.56 26.83 30.71
N SER A 365 29.21 27.49 29.59
CA SER A 365 29.64 28.82 29.07
C SER A 365 30.91 28.81 28.19
N SER A 366 31.00 29.56 27.09
CA SER A 366 30.49 30.90 26.68
C SER A 366 30.11 30.92 25.17
N GLY A 367 29.19 31.70 24.62
CA GLY A 367 28.68 33.02 24.97
C GLY A 367 29.44 34.13 24.21
N PHE A 368 28.91 34.60 23.08
CA PHE A 368 29.15 35.96 22.58
C PHE A 368 27.87 36.54 21.99
N GLN A 369 27.55 37.75 22.45
CA GLN A 369 26.32 38.49 22.18
C GLN A 369 26.45 39.44 20.97
N SER A 370 25.31 39.60 20.31
CA SER A 370 24.76 40.69 19.49
C SER A 370 25.50 42.04 19.37
N ALA A 371 25.48 42.58 18.14
CA ALA A 371 25.35 44.01 17.90
C ALA A 371 24.44 44.27 16.67
N TRP A 372 23.34 44.99 16.91
CA TRP A 372 22.53 45.67 15.91
C TRP A 372 23.32 46.83 15.30
N LEU A 373 23.17 47.11 14.00
CA LEU A 373 23.22 48.47 13.46
C LEU A 373 22.48 48.55 12.11
N ALA A 374 21.86 49.69 11.91
CA ALA A 374 20.81 50.00 10.95
C ALA A 374 21.30 50.29 9.52
N LEU A 375 20.32 50.28 8.59
CA LEU A 375 20.33 50.66 7.18
C LEU A 375 20.99 52.04 6.89
N PRO A 376 21.34 52.29 5.61
CA PRO A 376 20.45 53.18 4.84
C PRO A 376 20.16 52.75 3.39
N LEU A 377 18.97 53.21 2.96
CA LEU A 377 18.44 53.33 1.61
C LEU A 377 19.34 54.12 0.65
N PHE A 378 19.42 53.71 -0.62
CA PHE A 378 19.48 54.51 -1.87
C PHE A 378 19.42 53.49 -3.03
N GLY A 379 18.71 53.63 -4.14
CA GLY A 379 17.85 54.68 -4.68
C GLY A 379 17.35 54.18 -6.06
N LEU A 380 16.10 54.50 -6.37
CA LEU A 380 15.46 54.27 -7.66
C LEU A 380 16.17 55.03 -8.80
N PHE A 381 16.31 54.39 -9.97
CA PHE A 381 16.21 55.09 -11.25
C PHE A 381 15.43 54.24 -12.25
N ALA A 382 14.22 54.72 -12.58
CA ALA A 382 13.45 54.32 -13.73
C ALA A 382 13.87 55.14 -14.95
N LEU A 383 13.87 54.55 -16.15
CA LEU A 383 13.59 55.26 -17.40
C LEU A 383 13.16 54.31 -18.55
N ARG A 384 11.83 54.23 -18.68
CA ARG A 384 10.99 54.22 -19.90
C ARG A 384 11.63 54.15 -21.31
N ARG A 385 10.93 53.34 -22.14
CA ARG A 385 10.47 53.56 -23.56
C ARG A 385 11.54 53.43 -24.66
N ARG A 386 11.31 52.87 -25.86
CA ARG A 386 10.10 52.73 -26.72
C ARG A 386 10.43 51.85 -27.98
N ARG A 387 9.37 51.24 -28.54
CA ARG A 387 9.03 50.98 -29.98
C ARG A 387 9.77 49.91 -30.83
N LEU A 388 8.97 48.89 -31.20
CA LEU A 388 8.61 48.42 -32.57
C LEU A 388 9.48 48.86 -33.76
N ALA A 389 9.92 47.90 -34.59
CA ALA A 389 9.57 47.77 -36.01
C ALA A 389 10.23 46.53 -36.68
N ALA A 390 9.53 46.03 -37.72
CA ALA A 390 9.84 44.97 -38.69
C ALA A 390 9.62 43.52 -38.24
#